data_AF-A0A0Q7F348-F1
#
_entry.id   AF-A0A0Q7F348-F1
#
_cell.length_a   1.000
_cell.length_b   1.000
_cell.length_c   1.000
_cell.angle_alpha   90.00
_cell.angle_beta   90.00
_cell.angle_gamma   90.00
#
_symmetry.space_group_name_H-M   'P 1'
#
loop_
_entity.id
_entity.type
_entity.pdbx_description
1 polymer ?
#
loop_
_entity_poly.entity_id
_entity_poly.type
_entity_poly.pdbx_seq_one_letter_code
_entity_poly.pdbx_strand_id
1 'polypeptide(L)'
;MAMHHYLRLSFILLFVITSFICIYFIIKKRRNRKVPKLLSKEKYSSSMNEGMAEIPVSNDSLFNIWPYVSELKAAKILSNKIKESELIYKVYRNSTEDFEHVLLATEKENHFVKVVVDRNKKKPMGYLFLDL
;
A
#
# COMPACT_ATOMS: atom_id res chain seq x y z
N MET A 1 -37.53 41.03 13.03
CA MET A 1 -36.46 40.30 13.76
C MET A 1 -36.52 38.78 13.58
N ALA A 2 -37.71 38.15 13.52
CA ALA A 2 -37.83 36.70 13.39
C ALA A 2 -37.26 36.12 12.07
N MET A 3 -37.45 36.80 10.93
CA MET A 3 -37.01 36.28 9.61
C MET A 3 -35.48 36.08 9.50
N HIS A 4 -34.68 36.99 10.10
CA HIS A 4 -33.22 36.82 10.19
C HIS A 4 -32.81 35.66 11.09
N HIS A 5 -33.60 35.37 12.12
CA HIS A 5 -33.35 34.24 13.01
C HIS A 5 -33.58 32.90 12.29
N TYR A 6 -34.65 32.79 11.51
CA TYR A 6 -34.91 31.60 10.68
C TYR A 6 -33.84 31.37 9.61
N LEU A 7 -33.38 32.44 8.95
CA LEU A 7 -32.27 32.37 7.99
C LEU A 7 -30.98 31.89 8.64
N ARG A 8 -30.61 32.42 9.82
CA ARG A 8 -29.41 31.95 10.54
C ARG A 8 -29.55 30.48 10.97
N LEU A 9 -30.73 30.08 11.45
CA LEU A 9 -30.99 28.71 11.86
C LEU A 9 -30.87 27.71 10.70
N SER A 10 -31.37 28.06 9.51
CA SER A 10 -31.26 27.20 8.33
C SER A 10 -29.82 27.04 7.85
N PHE A 11 -28.99 28.09 7.91
CA PHE A 11 -27.56 27.98 7.61
C PHE A 11 -26.82 27.09 8.61
N ILE A 12 -27.13 27.21 9.91
CA ILE A 12 -26.55 26.34 10.95
C ILE A 12 -26.94 24.88 10.68
N LEU A 13 -28.21 24.62 10.38
CA LEU A 13 -28.70 23.28 10.07
C LEU A 13 -27.98 22.69 8.84
N LEU A 14 -27.81 23.48 7.77
CA LEU A 14 -27.11 23.05 6.57
C LEU A 14 -25.63 22.73 6.86
N PHE A 15 -24.97 23.53 7.70
CA PHE A 15 -23.58 23.31 8.10
C PHE A 15 -23.43 22.02 8.92
N VAL A 16 -24.38 21.76 9.83
CA VAL A 16 -24.40 20.52 10.61
C VAL A 16 -24.58 19.30 9.71
N ILE A 17 -25.53 19.35 8.77
CA ILE A 17 -25.79 18.26 7.82
C ILE A 17 -24.54 17.98 6.96
N THR A 18 -23.92 19.03 6.41
CA THR A 18 -22.71 18.87 5.58
C THR A 18 -21.54 18.32 6.38
N SER A 19 -21.35 18.75 7.62
CA SER A 19 -20.34 18.19 8.53
C SER A 19 -20.55 16.68 8.75
N PHE A 20 -21.78 16.24 9.01
CA PHE A 20 -22.08 14.81 9.16
C PHE A 20 -21.81 14.01 7.87
N ILE A 21 -22.14 14.56 6.70
CA ILE A 21 -21.83 13.93 5.40
C ILE A 21 -20.31 13.79 5.23
N CYS A 22 -19.54 14.84 5.51
CA CYS A 22 -18.07 14.80 5.44
C CYS A 22 -17.49 13.73 6.38
N ILE A 23 -17.96 13.67 7.64
CA ILE A 23 -17.53 12.66 8.62
C ILE A 23 -17.87 11.24 8.12
N TYR A 24 -19.09 11.02 7.61
CA TYR A 24 -19.50 9.74 7.04
C TYR A 24 -18.57 9.29 5.91
N PHE A 25 -18.25 10.18 4.96
CA PHE A 25 -17.34 9.88 3.86
C PHE A 25 -15.91 9.58 4.35
N ILE A 26 -15.41 10.30 5.36
CA ILE A 26 -14.10 10.02 5.97
C ILE A 26 -14.08 8.64 6.62
N ILE A 27 -15.11 8.28 7.39
CA ILE A 27 -15.22 6.97 8.03
C ILE A 27 -15.32 5.86 6.99
N LYS A 28 -16.19 6.01 5.99
CA LYS A 28 -16.35 5.05 4.89
C LYS A 28 -15.04 4.85 4.11
N LYS A 29 -14.32 5.93 3.81
CA LYS A 29 -13.02 5.88 3.14
C LYS A 29 -11.96 5.18 4.00
N ARG A 30 -11.94 5.40 5.32
CA ARG A 30 -11.04 4.69 6.25
C ARG A 30 -11.37 3.20 6.35
N ARG A 31 -12.66 2.83 6.42
CA ARG A 31 -13.10 1.43 6.53
C ARG A 31 -12.81 0.62 5.26
N ASN A 32 -12.87 1.27 4.10
CA ASN A 32 -12.53 0.65 2.82
C ASN A 32 -11.02 0.62 2.51
N ARG A 33 -10.15 1.02 3.45
CA ARG A 33 -8.71 0.78 3.29
C ARG A 33 -8.51 -0.73 3.21
N LYS A 34 -8.14 -1.20 2.02
CA LYS A 34 -7.81 -2.60 1.78
C LYS A 34 -6.59 -2.92 2.64
N VAL A 35 -6.72 -3.86 3.55
CA VAL A 35 -5.56 -4.38 4.28
C VAL A 35 -4.64 -5.02 3.23
N PRO A 36 -3.32 -4.76 3.27
CA PRO A 36 -2.37 -5.45 2.42
C PRO A 36 -2.63 -6.95 2.48
N LYS A 37 -2.70 -7.60 1.33
CA LYS A 37 -3.03 -9.02 1.27
C LYS A 37 -1.79 -9.86 1.58
N LEU A 38 -1.85 -10.69 2.62
CA LEU A 38 -0.86 -11.73 2.86
C LEU A 38 -1.01 -12.82 1.79
N LEU A 39 0.10 -13.14 1.10
CA LEU A 39 0.15 -14.19 0.10
C LEU A 39 0.39 -15.55 0.76
N SER A 40 -0.29 -16.57 0.23
CA SER A 40 0.06 -17.96 0.54
C SER A 40 1.35 -18.33 -0.20
N LYS A 41 2.08 -19.29 0.36
CA LYS A 41 3.32 -19.82 -0.25
C LYS A 41 3.09 -20.33 -1.67
N GLU A 42 1.95 -20.97 -1.93
CA GLU A 42 1.56 -21.45 -3.26
C GLU A 42 1.49 -20.32 -4.29
N LYS A 43 0.80 -19.22 -3.97
CA LYS A 43 0.66 -18.08 -4.89
C LYS A 43 1.98 -17.38 -5.15
N TYR A 44 2.85 -17.34 -4.14
CA TYR A 44 4.20 -16.83 -4.27
C TYR A 44 5.06 -17.72 -5.17
N SER A 45 5.02 -19.04 -4.98
CA SER A 45 5.76 -19.97 -5.83
C SER A 45 5.30 -19.91 -7.29
N SER A 46 3.99 -19.74 -7.52
CA SER A 46 3.45 -19.55 -8.88
C SER A 46 3.85 -18.23 -9.54
N SER A 47 4.30 -17.22 -8.78
CA SER A 47 4.80 -15.96 -9.36
C SER A 47 6.31 -15.99 -9.63
N MET A 48 7.03 -16.98 -9.10
CA MET A 48 8.44 -17.26 -9.41
C MET A 48 8.61 -18.07 -10.71
N ASN A 49 7.81 -17.79 -11.73
CA ASN A 49 7.94 -18.48 -13.01
C ASN A 49 9.17 -17.95 -13.77
N GLU A 50 10.00 -18.88 -14.25
CA GLU A 50 11.13 -18.64 -15.15
C GLU A 50 12.16 -17.61 -14.65
N GLY A 51 13.11 -18.07 -13.82
CA GLY A 51 14.38 -17.37 -13.54
C GLY A 51 14.25 -15.93 -13.02
N MET A 52 14.33 -15.76 -11.70
CA MET A 52 14.34 -14.42 -11.10
C MET A 52 15.75 -13.81 -11.15
N ALA A 53 15.91 -12.72 -11.90
CA ALA A 53 17.15 -11.96 -11.95
C ALA A 53 17.06 -10.73 -11.03
N GLU A 54 18.16 -10.42 -10.34
CA GLU A 54 18.27 -9.18 -9.56
C GLU A 54 18.43 -8.00 -10.51
N ILE A 55 17.61 -6.96 -10.35
CA ILE A 55 17.68 -5.73 -11.14
C ILE A 55 18.13 -4.56 -10.27
N PRO A 56 18.92 -3.62 -10.83
CA PRO A 56 19.35 -2.44 -10.09
C PRO A 56 18.16 -1.54 -9.73
N VAL A 57 18.18 -1.01 -8.50
CA VAL A 57 17.10 -0.16 -7.94
C VAL A 57 17.03 1.24 -8.59
N SER A 58 17.97 1.56 -9.48
CA SER A 58 18.11 2.87 -10.13
C SER A 58 17.28 3.08 -11.40
N ASN A 59 16.33 2.19 -11.70
CA ASN A 59 15.66 2.17 -13.00
C ASN A 59 14.27 2.82 -12.97
N ASP A 60 13.99 3.67 -13.97
CA ASP A 60 12.64 4.18 -14.34
C ASP A 60 11.61 3.07 -14.64
N SER A 61 12.07 1.83 -14.73
CA SER A 61 11.28 0.63 -15.02
C SER A 61 10.66 -0.03 -13.79
N LEU A 62 10.99 0.42 -12.56
CA LEU A 62 10.43 -0.13 -11.34
C LEU A 62 8.95 0.21 -11.20
N PHE A 63 8.18 -0.76 -10.72
CA PHE A 63 6.80 -0.49 -10.39
C PHE A 63 6.74 0.49 -9.20
N ASN A 64 5.82 1.47 -9.26
CA ASN A 64 5.62 2.38 -8.15
C ASN A 64 4.98 1.65 -6.94
N ILE A 65 5.82 1.10 -6.08
CA ILE A 65 5.42 0.39 -4.86
C ILE A 65 5.08 1.31 -3.69
N TRP A 66 5.41 2.60 -3.75
CA TRP A 66 5.27 3.53 -2.61
C TRP A 66 3.85 3.62 -2.04
N PRO A 67 2.78 3.61 -2.87
CA PRO A 67 1.42 3.51 -2.35
C PRO A 67 1.21 2.25 -1.51
N TYR A 68 1.73 1.11 -1.95
CA TYR A 68 1.60 -0.17 -1.26
C TYR A 68 2.46 -0.25 0.00
N VAL A 69 3.69 0.28 -0.04
CA VAL A 69 4.55 0.46 1.14
C VAL A 69 3.85 1.29 2.22
N SER A 70 3.16 2.35 1.82
CA SER A 70 2.38 3.19 2.74
C SER A 70 1.23 2.40 3.39
N GLU A 71 0.57 1.51 2.64
CA GLU A 71 -0.44 0.60 3.19
C GLU A 71 0.17 -0.41 4.18
N LEU A 72 1.34 -0.98 3.87
CA LEU A 72 2.07 -1.89 4.76
C LEU A 72 2.49 -1.22 6.07
N LYS A 73 3.00 0.03 6.00
CA LYS A 73 3.30 0.87 7.17
C LYS A 73 2.06 1.17 8.00
N ALA A 74 0.95 1.56 7.35
CA ALA A 74 -0.31 1.83 8.02
C ALA A 74 -0.89 0.60 8.73
N ALA A 75 -0.67 -0.59 8.17
CA ALA A 75 -1.06 -1.88 8.73
C ALA A 75 -0.08 -2.41 9.80
N LYS A 76 0.96 -1.65 10.16
CA LYS A 76 2.04 -2.06 11.09
C LYS A 76 2.80 -3.33 10.66
N ILE A 77 2.78 -3.64 9.38
CA ILE A 77 3.56 -4.76 8.80
C ILE A 77 5.01 -4.31 8.57
N LEU A 78 5.18 -3.09 8.07
CA LEU A 78 6.48 -2.42 7.97
C LEU A 78 6.61 -1.37 9.08
N SER A 79 7.84 -1.14 9.50
CA SER A 79 8.15 -0.05 10.43
C SER A 79 8.21 1.30 9.71
N ASN A 80 7.81 2.34 10.44
CA ASN A 80 7.99 3.73 10.03
C ASN A 80 9.40 4.26 10.32
N LYS A 81 10.25 3.52 11.04
CA LYS A 81 11.60 3.97 11.41
C LYS A 81 12.59 3.91 10.25
N ILE A 82 12.36 3.02 9.28
CA ILE A 82 13.26 2.80 8.15
C ILE A 82 13.02 3.88 7.10
N LYS A 83 14.09 4.54 6.67
CA LYS A 83 14.06 5.54 5.60
C LYS A 83 13.68 4.89 4.29
N GLU A 84 12.95 5.61 3.44
CA GLU A 84 12.51 5.08 2.14
C GLU A 84 13.68 4.70 1.25
N SER A 85 14.78 5.45 1.29
CA SER A 85 16.01 5.17 0.54
C SER A 85 16.69 3.84 0.92
N GLU A 86 16.48 3.37 2.15
CA GLU A 86 17.08 2.15 2.71
C GLU A 86 16.08 1.00 2.77
N LEU A 87 14.80 1.27 2.46
CA LEU A 87 13.72 0.31 2.61
C LEU A 87 13.77 -0.77 1.53
N ILE A 88 14.08 -0.40 0.29
CA ILE A 88 14.21 -1.35 -0.82
C ILE A 88 15.59 -1.98 -0.72
N TYR A 89 15.64 -3.23 -0.28
CA TYR A 89 16.89 -3.97 -0.17
C TYR A 89 17.32 -4.50 -1.53
N LYS A 90 16.41 -5.23 -2.21
CA LYS A 90 16.64 -5.81 -3.54
C LYS A 90 15.36 -5.87 -4.35
N VAL A 91 15.49 -5.87 -5.66
CA VAL A 91 14.37 -6.11 -6.57
C VAL A 91 14.75 -7.24 -7.51
N TYR A 92 13.82 -8.18 -7.67
CA TYR A 92 13.95 -9.29 -8.59
C TYR A 92 12.86 -9.22 -9.65
N ARG A 93 13.21 -9.53 -10.88
CA ARG A 93 12.28 -9.59 -12.01
C ARG A 93 12.40 -10.93 -12.71
N ASN A 94 11.29 -11.48 -13.14
CA ASN A 94 11.28 -12.70 -13.93
C ASN A 94 11.68 -12.42 -15.40
N SER A 95 12.09 -13.47 -16.12
CA SER A 95 12.51 -13.37 -17.53
C SER A 95 11.44 -12.78 -18.45
N THR A 96 10.16 -13.08 -18.19
CA THR A 96 9.03 -12.60 -18.99
C THR A 96 8.58 -11.19 -18.61
N GLU A 97 9.23 -10.57 -17.62
CA GLU A 97 8.92 -9.22 -17.12
C GLU A 97 7.50 -9.01 -16.55
N ASP A 98 6.72 -10.09 -16.39
CA ASP A 98 5.35 -10.07 -15.87
C ASP A 98 5.27 -9.82 -14.36
N PHE A 99 6.28 -10.30 -13.61
CA PHE A 99 6.31 -10.27 -12.16
C PHE A 99 7.56 -9.57 -11.63
N GLU A 100 7.33 -8.71 -10.63
CA GLU A 100 8.38 -8.02 -9.92
C GLU A 100 8.26 -8.31 -8.43
N HIS A 101 9.36 -8.79 -7.85
CA HIS A 101 9.44 -9.15 -6.45
C HIS A 101 10.36 -8.14 -5.77
N VAL A 102 9.76 -7.27 -4.96
CA VAL A 102 10.50 -6.26 -4.21
C VAL A 102 10.74 -6.78 -2.80
N LEU A 103 12.00 -6.84 -2.39
CA LEU A 103 12.41 -7.22 -1.06
C LEU A 103 12.60 -5.97 -0.21
N LEU A 104 11.77 -5.84 0.84
CA LEU A 104 11.79 -4.71 1.75
C LEU A 104 12.48 -5.10 3.06
N ALA A 105 13.40 -4.26 3.52
CA ALA A 105 14.06 -4.42 4.81
C ALA A 105 13.07 -4.18 5.96
N THR A 106 13.29 -4.89 7.08
CA THR A 106 12.59 -4.62 8.35
C THR A 106 13.58 -4.16 9.43
N GLU A 107 13.07 -3.83 10.62
CA GLU A 107 13.95 -3.40 11.74
C GLU A 107 14.88 -4.51 12.22
N LYS A 108 14.49 -5.77 12.00
CA LYS A 108 15.28 -6.93 12.41
C LYS A 108 16.17 -7.35 11.25
N GLU A 109 17.43 -7.63 11.56
CA GLU A 109 18.32 -8.29 10.62
C GLU A 109 17.71 -9.63 10.18
N ASN A 110 17.95 -9.96 8.91
CA ASN A 110 17.46 -11.18 8.23
C ASN A 110 15.94 -11.36 8.16
N HIS A 111 15.15 -10.37 8.59
CA HIS A 111 13.70 -10.37 8.42
C HIS A 111 13.33 -9.38 7.32
N PHE A 112 12.60 -9.87 6.32
CA PHE A 112 12.23 -9.10 5.15
C PHE A 112 10.76 -9.26 4.82
N VAL A 113 10.19 -8.24 4.18
CA VAL A 113 8.87 -8.30 3.57
C VAL A 113 9.04 -8.35 2.07
N LYS A 114 8.67 -9.49 1.47
CA LYS A 114 8.60 -9.64 0.01
C LYS A 114 7.27 -9.13 -0.49
N VAL A 115 7.29 -8.17 -1.40
CA VAL A 115 6.11 -7.70 -2.12
C VAL A 115 6.14 -8.30 -3.52
N VAL A 116 5.06 -8.97 -3.92
CA VAL A 116 4.89 -9.47 -5.28
C VAL A 116 4.00 -8.52 -6.05
N VAL A 117 4.49 -8.07 -7.19
CA VAL A 117 3.81 -7.16 -8.09
C VAL A 117 3.55 -7.87 -9.42
N ASP A 118 2.31 -7.77 -9.88
CA ASP A 118 1.91 -8.16 -11.23
C ASP A 118 1.96 -6.91 -12.10
N ARG A 119 2.96 -6.83 -12.99
CA ARG A 119 3.19 -5.66 -13.86
C ARG A 119 2.13 -5.57 -14.96
N ASN A 120 1.62 -6.69 -15.46
CA ASN A 120 0.54 -6.73 -16.45
C ASN A 120 -0.74 -6.09 -15.91
N LYS A 121 -1.08 -6.38 -14.65
CA LYS A 121 -2.24 -5.78 -13.96
C LYS A 121 -1.91 -4.48 -13.25
N LYS A 122 -0.66 -4.01 -13.34
CA LYS A 122 -0.14 -2.80 -12.68
C LYS A 122 -0.54 -2.72 -11.20
N LYS A 123 -0.46 -3.84 -10.48
CA LYS A 123 -0.91 -3.89 -9.08
C LYS A 123 -0.09 -4.84 -8.21
N PRO A 124 0.10 -4.51 -6.92
CA PRO A 124 0.63 -5.47 -5.96
C PRO A 124 -0.36 -6.62 -5.77
N MET A 125 0.13 -7.84 -5.86
CA MET A 125 -0.66 -9.05 -5.57
C MET A 125 -0.79 -9.27 -4.07
N GLY A 126 0.25 -8.91 -3.33
CA GLY A 126 0.31 -9.05 -1.89
C GLY A 126 1.74 -9.06 -1.36
N TYR A 127 1.89 -9.44 -0.09
CA TYR A 127 3.18 -9.53 0.58
C TYR A 127 3.36 -10.90 1.25
N LEU A 128 4.62 -11.25 1.53
CA LEU A 128 5.03 -12.45 2.25
C LEU A 128 6.18 -12.10 3.19
N PHE A 129 6.20 -12.64 4.40
CA PHE A 129 7.36 -12.55 5.28
C PHE A 129 8.44 -13.54 4.86
N LEU A 130 9.68 -13.08 4.86
CA LEU A 130 10.85 -13.90 4.66
C LEU A 130 11.77 -13.71 5.85
N ASP A 131 11.92 -14.77 6.64
CA ASP A 131 12.93 -14.86 7.68
C ASP A 131 14.04 -15.78 7.14
N LEU A 132 15.26 -15.26 7.09
CA LEU A 132 16.48 -15.95 6.60
C LEU A 132 17.37 -16.41 7.75
#